data_AF-A0A679JU51-F1
#
_entry.id   AF-A0A679JU51-F1
#
_cell.length_a   1.000
_cell.length_b   1.000
_cell.length_c   1.000
_cell.angle_alpha   90.00
_cell.angle_beta   90.00
_cell.angle_gamma   90.00
#
_symmetry.space_group_name_H-M   'P 1'
#
loop_
_entity.id
_entity.type
_entity.pdbx_description
1 polymer ?
#
loop_
_entity_poly.entity_id
_entity_poly.type
_entity_poly.pdbx_seq_one_letter_code
_entity_poly.pdbx_strand_id
1 'polypeptide(L)' 'MEFQKWLDRLARLIEYGFNLPDGDGAKYIATGGVTCWREMFDGGLSPEDALEKEFAAARH' A
#
# COMPACT_ATOMS: atom_id res chain seq x y z
N MET A 1 0.54 3.40 -15.11
CA MET A 1 1.45 3.86 -14.04
C MET A 1 2.47 2.76 -13.80
N GLU A 2 3.74 3.09 -13.54
CA GLU A 2 4.77 2.07 -13.23
C GLU A 2 4.60 1.54 -11.81
N PHE A 3 4.94 0.27 -11.58
CA PHE A 3 4.77 -0.38 -10.27
C PHE A 3 5.48 0.36 -9.13
N GLN A 4 6.69 0.88 -9.35
CA GLN A 4 7.39 1.64 -8.31
C GLN A 4 6.64 2.92 -7.92
N LYS A 5 6.11 3.66 -8.91
CA LYS A 5 5.30 4.87 -8.65
C LYS A 5 3.97 4.53 -7.97
N TRP A 6 3.43 3.36 -8.27
CA TRP A 6 2.24 2.81 -7.60
C TRP A 6 2.55 2.53 -6.12
N LEU A 7 3.68 1.88 -5.81
CA LEU A 7 4.13 1.63 -4.44
C LEU A 7 4.42 2.93 -3.68
N ASP A 8 5.07 3.91 -4.31
CA ASP A 8 5.36 5.21 -3.67
C ASP A 8 4.06 5.95 -3.32
N ARG A 9 3.03 5.84 -4.17
CA ARG A 9 1.70 6.40 -3.90
C ARG A 9 1.00 5.65 -2.77
N LEU A 10 1.04 4.31 -2.80
CA LEU A 10 0.47 3.49 -1.74
C LEU A 10 1.14 3.77 -0.38
N ALA A 11 2.46 3.93 -0.33
CA ALA A 11 3.19 4.22 0.90
C ALA A 11 2.67 5.49 1.57
N ARG A 12 2.52 6.57 0.79
CA ARG A 12 1.96 7.83 1.30
C ARG A 12 0.52 7.67 1.78
N LEU A 13 -0.29 6.92 1.03
CA LEU A 13 -1.67 6.65 1.42
C LEU A 13 -1.76 5.87 2.74
N ILE A 14 -0.87 4.89 2.96
CA ILE A 14 -0.75 4.16 4.22
C ILE A 14 -0.33 5.09 5.36
N GLU A 15 0.64 5.98 5.13
CA GLU A 15 1.07 6.98 6.12
C GLU A 15 -0.08 7.87 6.56
N TYR A 16 -0.81 8.47 5.61
CA TYR A 16 -1.97 9.30 5.91
C TYR A 16 -3.11 8.50 6.55
N GLY A 17 -3.36 7.29 6.04
CA GLY A 17 -4.47 6.47 6.46
C GLY A 17 -4.32 5.97 7.90
N PHE A 18 -3.16 5.43 8.24
CA PHE A 18 -2.86 4.89 9.56
C PHE A 18 -2.25 5.94 10.51
N ASN A 19 -2.12 7.20 10.06
CA ASN A 19 -1.47 8.29 10.79
C ASN A 19 -0.05 7.90 11.27
N LEU A 20 0.74 7.35 10.35
CA LEU A 20 2.13 6.94 10.58
C LEU A 20 3.10 8.09 10.25
N PRO A 21 4.31 8.09 10.85
CA PRO A 21 5.37 9.02 10.47
C PRO A 21 5.79 8.88 8.99
N ASP A 22 6.29 9.97 8.41
CA ASP A 22 6.87 9.98 7.08
C ASP A 22 7.95 8.89 6.91
N GLY A 23 7.85 8.10 5.85
CA GLY A 23 8.74 6.99 5.54
C GLY A 23 8.34 5.65 6.16
N ASP A 24 7.38 5.61 7.09
CA ASP A 24 6.90 4.36 7.66
C ASP A 24 5.95 3.61 6.70
N GLY A 25 5.32 4.28 5.73
CA GLY A 25 4.54 3.63 4.69
C GLY A 25 5.40 2.73 3.79
N ALA A 26 6.61 3.18 3.46
CA ALA A 26 7.56 2.37 2.71
C ALA A 26 8.02 1.14 3.51
N LYS A 27 8.22 1.28 4.82
CA LYS A 27 8.53 0.15 5.72
C LYS A 27 7.36 -0.82 5.83
N TYR A 28 6.13 -0.31 5.90
CA TYR A 28 4.93 -1.13 5.90
C TYR A 28 4.85 -1.98 4.63
N ILE A 29 5.02 -1.36 3.46
CA ILE A 29 5.04 -2.08 2.17
C ILE A 29 6.14 -3.15 2.15
N ALA A 30 7.35 -2.82 2.61
CA ALA A 30 8.45 -3.77 2.67
C ALA A 30 8.16 -4.96 3.61
N THR A 31 7.43 -4.71 4.72
CA THR A 31 7.05 -5.72 5.71
C THR A 31 5.91 -6.61 5.23
N GLY A 32 4.91 -6.05 4.54
CA GLY A 32 3.76 -6.79 3.99
C GLY A 32 4.12 -7.71 2.82
N GLY A 33 5.34 -7.60 2.29
CA GLY A 33 5.84 -8.43 1.20
C GLY A 33 5.47 -7.86 -0.17
N VAL A 34 6.49 -7.49 -0.95
CA VAL A 34 6.36 -6.88 -2.29
C VAL A 34 5.50 -7.70 -3.26
N THR A 35 5.48 -9.03 -3.12
CA THR A 35 4.68 -9.93 -3.95
C THR A 35 3.18 -9.67 -3.83
N CYS A 36 2.67 -9.46 -2.61
CA CYS A 36 1.24 -9.21 -2.38
C CYS A 36 0.80 -7.92 -3.09
N TRP A 37 1.59 -6.86 -2.93
CA TRP A 37 1.36 -5.59 -3.62
C TRP A 37 1.47 -5.71 -5.14
N ARG A 38 2.36 -6.59 -5.62
CA ARG A 38 2.53 -6.84 -7.04
C ARG A 38 1.31 -7.53 -7.64
N GLU A 39 0.75 -8.50 -6.96
CA GLU A 39 -0.48 -9.17 -7.40
C GLU A 39 -1.67 -8.19 -7.47
N MET A 40 -1.78 -7.27 -6.52
CA MET A 40 -2.81 -6.21 -6.58
C MET A 40 -2.60 -5.28 -7.78
N PHE A 41 -1.36 -4.85 -8.02
CA PHE A 41 -1.02 -4.01 -9.17
C PHE A 41 -1.30 -4.72 -10.50
N ASP A 42 -0.85 -5.97 -10.65
CA ASP A 42 -1.06 -6.76 -11.87
C ASP A 42 -2.55 -7.10 -12.05
N GLY A 43 -3.32 -7.19 -10.96
CA GLY A 43 -4.78 -7.28 -10.95
C GLY A 43 -5.51 -5.98 -11.31
N GLY A 44 -4.78 -4.88 -11.56
CA GLY A 44 -5.33 -3.60 -11.98
C GLY A 44 -5.92 -2.75 -10.85
N LEU A 45 -5.64 -3.07 -9.58
CA LEU A 45 -6.10 -2.25 -8.46
C LEU A 45 -5.34 -0.92 -8.41
N SER A 46 -6.06 0.15 -8.04
CA SER A 46 -5.41 1.41 -7.69
C SER A 46 -4.76 1.31 -6.30
N PRO A 47 -3.76 2.17 -6.00
CA PRO A 47 -3.20 2.27 -4.64
C PRO A 47 -4.27 2.54 -3.58
N GLU A 48 -5.30 3.32 -3.92
CA GLU A 48 -6.44 3.62 -3.07
C GLU A 48 -7.27 2.37 -2.75
N ASP A 49 -7.61 1.56 -3.76
CA ASP A 49 -8.34 0.30 -3.55
C ASP A 49 -7.51 -0.70 -2.71
N ALA A 50 -6.20 -0.75 -2.93
CA ALA A 50 -5.29 -1.57 -2.15
C ALA A 50 -5.26 -1.14 -0.68
N LEU A 51 -5.20 0.17 -0.41
CA LEU A 51 -5.29 0.72 0.94
C LEU A 51 -6.63 0.35 1.62
N GLU A 52 -7.76 0.47 0.91
CA GLU A 52 -9.07 0.08 1.47
C GLU A 52 -9.12 -1.39 1.87
N LYS A 53 -8.50 -2.28 1.08
CA LYS A 53 -8.36 -3.70 1.42
C LYS A 53 -7.52 -3.92 2.67
N GLU A 54 -6.41 -3.21 2.81
CA GLU A 54 -5.58 -3.28 4.01
C GLU A 54 -6.30 -2.79 5.25
N PHE A 55 -7.05 -1.69 5.14
CA PHE A 55 -7.89 -1.22 6.25
C PHE A 55 -8.97 -2.21 6.64
N ALA A 56 -9.61 -2.84 5.65
CA ALA A 56 -10.59 -3.87 5.91
C ALA A 56 -9.96 -5.08 6.62
N ALA A 57 -8.74 -5.47 6.23
CA ALA A 57 -7.97 -6.54 6.87
C ALA A 57 -7.53 -6.18 8.29
N ALA A 58 -7.09 -4.94 8.53
CA ALA A 58 -6.63 -4.49 9.85
C ALA A 58 -7.75 -4.28 10.88
N ARG A 59 -9.02 -4.24 10.44
CA ARG A 59 -10.20 -4.05 11.29
C ARG A 59 -10.80 -5.35 11.84
N HIS A 60 -10.25 -6.50 11.44
CA HIS A 60 -10.66 -7.85 11.87
C HIS A 60 -9.61 -8.50 12.77
#